data_AF-A0AAN7S5E2-F1
#
_entry.id   AF-A0AAN7S5E2-F1
#
_cell.length_a   1.000
_cell.length_b   1.000
_cell.length_c   1.000
_cell.angle_alpha   90.00
_cell.angle_beta   90.00
_cell.angle_gamma   90.00
#
_symmetry.space_group_name_H-M   'P 1'
#
loop_
_entity.id
_entity.type
_entity.pdbx_description
1 polymer ?
#
loop_
_entity_poly.entity_id
_entity_poly.type
_entity_poly.pdbx_seq_one_letter_code
_entity_poly.pdbx_strand_id
1 'polypeptide(L)'
;MLCFSAQGRVKSPQDDYKGVTRLCREKIRRAKAELELNLAAAVKDNKKYFFKYISSKRRAKENLQPLADGGGNTVTKDEEKAEVLNAFFASVFNSRANRSLGTQPPELEDRDGDQNGAT
;
A
#
# COMPACT_ATOMS: atom_id res chain seq x y z
N MET A 1 -5.64 55.90 -32.56
CA MET A 1 -5.82 55.09 -31.34
C MET A 1 -6.85 54.01 -31.62
N LEU A 2 -6.44 52.74 -31.74
CA LEU A 2 -7.39 51.62 -31.82
C LEU A 2 -7.61 51.09 -30.41
N CYS A 3 -8.83 51.25 -29.90
CA CYS A 3 -9.25 50.68 -28.63
C CYS A 3 -9.48 49.17 -28.83
N PHE A 4 -8.55 48.34 -28.36
CA PHE A 4 -8.82 46.91 -28.19
C PHE A 4 -9.67 46.74 -26.93
N SER A 5 -10.97 46.60 -27.12
CA SER A 5 -11.88 46.17 -26.07
C SER A 5 -11.44 44.79 -25.58
N ALA A 6 -11.05 44.67 -24.31
CA ALA A 6 -10.81 43.39 -23.69
C ALA A 6 -12.15 42.64 -23.58
N GLN A 7 -12.41 41.71 -24.51
CA GLN A 7 -13.52 40.79 -24.39
C GLN A 7 -13.26 39.92 -23.15
N GLY A 8 -14.05 40.12 -22.08
CA GLY A 8 -13.96 39.32 -20.87
C GLY A 8 -14.07 37.83 -21.22
N ARG A 9 -13.20 37.00 -20.63
CA ARG A 9 -13.21 35.54 -20.83
C ARG A 9 -14.57 34.99 -20.37
N VAL A 10 -15.42 34.66 -21.33
CA VAL A 10 -16.70 33.96 -21.08
C VAL A 10 -16.33 32.60 -20.50
N LYS A 11 -16.68 32.37 -19.23
CA LYS A 11 -16.49 31.07 -18.60
C LYS A 11 -17.46 30.09 -19.24
N SER A 12 -16.95 28.96 -19.68
CA SER A 12 -17.81 27.89 -20.19
C SER A 12 -18.48 27.15 -19.02
N PRO A 13 -19.64 26.51 -19.21
CA PRO A 13 -20.26 25.65 -18.20
C PRO A 13 -19.31 24.57 -17.64
N GLN A 14 -18.33 24.15 -18.45
CA GLN A 14 -17.28 23.22 -18.04
C GLN A 14 -16.25 23.84 -17.08
N ASP A 15 -15.91 25.11 -17.26
CA ASP A 15 -14.98 25.85 -16.39
C ASP A 15 -15.60 26.12 -15.02
N ASP A 16 -16.90 26.42 -14.99
CA ASP A 16 -17.63 26.61 -13.75
C ASP A 16 -17.71 25.31 -12.94
N TYR A 17 -18.02 24.19 -13.59
CA TYR A 17 -18.00 22.86 -12.95
C TYR A 17 -16.62 22.50 -12.37
N LYS A 18 -15.54 22.73 -13.13
CA LYS A 18 -14.16 22.55 -12.65
C LYS A 18 -13.85 23.47 -11.46
N GLY A 19 -14.33 24.71 -11.51
CA GLY A 19 -14.18 25.69 -10.43
C GLY A 19 -14.84 25.22 -9.13
N VAL A 20 -16.09 24.75 -9.20
CA VAL A 20 -16.83 24.20 -8.05
C VAL A 20 -16.14 22.95 -7.50
N THR A 21 -15.68 22.05 -8.37
CA THR A 21 -14.94 20.85 -7.97
C THR A 21 -13.66 21.20 -7.22
N ARG A 22 -12.90 22.19 -7.71
CA ARG A 22 -11.69 22.69 -7.06
C ARG A 22 -12.01 23.24 -5.67
N LEU A 23 -13.02 24.10 -5.57
CA LEU A 23 -13.44 24.72 -4.31
C LEU A 23 -13.89 23.68 -3.28
N CYS A 24 -14.67 22.67 -3.69
CA CYS A 24 -15.09 21.58 -2.83
C CYS A 24 -13.88 20.81 -2.27
N ARG A 25 -12.95 20.41 -3.14
CA ARG A 25 -11.71 19.73 -2.73
C ARG A 25 -10.90 20.56 -1.76
N GLU A 26 -10.80 21.86 -2.00
CA GLU A 26 -10.08 22.78 -1.12
C GLU A 26 -10.73 22.88 0.27
N LYS A 27 -12.06 23.03 0.34
CA LYS A 27 -12.80 23.04 1.62
C LYS A 27 -12.59 21.75 2.40
N ILE A 28 -12.65 20.60 1.71
CA ILE A 28 -12.39 19.29 2.33
C ILE A 28 -10.97 19.22 2.89
N ARG A 29 -9.96 19.67 2.13
CA ARG A 29 -8.56 19.68 2.59
C ARG A 29 -8.37 20.58 3.81
N ARG A 30 -8.96 21.77 3.80
CA ARG A 30 -8.89 22.71 4.93
C ARG A 30 -9.55 22.14 6.18
N ALA A 31 -10.78 21.66 6.07
CA ALA A 31 -11.49 21.05 7.20
C ALA A 31 -10.75 19.83 7.78
N LYS A 32 -10.13 19.02 6.90
CA LYS A 32 -9.30 17.89 7.33
C LYS A 32 -8.04 18.35 8.08
N ALA A 33 -7.33 19.35 7.55
CA ALA A 33 -6.12 19.89 8.20
C ALA A 33 -6.44 20.52 9.55
N GLU A 34 -7.56 21.22 9.67
CA GLU A 34 -8.03 21.81 10.93
C GLU A 34 -8.36 20.74 11.98
N LEU A 35 -9.07 19.67 11.58
CA LEU A 35 -9.33 18.52 12.44
C LEU A 35 -8.01 17.90 12.94
N GLU A 36 -7.05 17.68 12.04
CA GLU A 36 -5.74 17.09 12.38
C GLU A 36 -4.92 17.98 13.32
N LEU A 37 -4.95 19.30 13.11
CA LEU A 37 -4.32 20.28 13.99
C LEU A 37 -4.93 20.25 15.39
N ASN A 38 -6.26 20.27 15.49
CA ASN A 38 -6.99 20.23 16.77
C ASN A 38 -6.70 18.92 17.54
N LEU A 39 -6.64 17.79 16.82
CA LEU A 39 -6.26 16.50 17.37
C LEU A 39 -4.83 16.50 17.94
N ALA A 40 -3.88 17.09 17.22
CA ALA A 40 -2.49 17.19 17.66
C ALA A 40 -2.35 18.11 18.87
N ALA A 41 -3.05 19.25 18.87
CA ALA A 41 -3.05 20.21 19.98
C ALA A 41 -3.61 19.60 21.27
N ALA A 42 -4.71 18.86 21.18
CA ALA A 42 -5.38 18.22 22.32
C ALA A 42 -4.82 16.84 22.69
N VAL A 43 -3.62 16.46 22.22
CA VAL A 43 -3.10 15.09 22.44
C VAL A 43 -2.85 14.77 23.91
N LYS A 44 -2.51 15.79 24.71
CA LYS A 44 -2.27 15.64 26.15
C LYS A 44 -3.58 15.36 26.89
N ASP A 45 -4.65 16.05 26.52
CA ASP A 45 -5.94 15.99 27.20
C ASP A 45 -6.82 14.84 26.68
N ASN A 46 -6.69 14.49 25.39
CA ASN A 46 -7.52 13.50 24.71
C ASN A 46 -6.72 12.54 23.83
N LYS A 47 -5.73 11.90 24.46
CA LYS A 47 -4.85 10.91 23.84
C LYS A 47 -5.64 9.80 23.11
N LYS A 48 -6.75 9.33 23.69
CA LYS A 48 -7.59 8.26 23.11
C LYS A 48 -8.12 8.63 21.73
N TYR A 49 -8.62 9.85 21.57
CA TYR A 49 -9.21 10.29 20.30
C TYR A 49 -8.15 10.49 19.21
N PHE A 50 -6.97 11.00 19.58
CA PHE A 50 -5.81 11.10 18.68
C PHE A 50 -5.38 9.74 18.11
N PHE A 51 -5.13 8.75 18.98
CA PHE A 51 -4.72 7.42 18.53
C PHE A 51 -5.84 6.68 17.77
N LYS A 52 -7.12 6.92 18.11
CA LYS A 52 -8.26 6.43 17.32
C LYS A 52 -8.25 7.00 15.89
N TYR A 53 -8.00 8.30 15.73
CA TYR A 53 -7.87 8.91 14.41
C TYR A 53 -6.71 8.30 13.62
N ILE A 54 -5.51 8.26 14.20
CA ILE A 54 -4.31 7.70 13.54
C ILE A 54 -4.53 6.24 13.13
N SER A 55 -5.07 5.41 14.03
CA SER A 55 -5.37 4.00 13.73
C SER A 55 -6.40 3.86 12.61
N SER A 56 -7.44 4.70 12.57
CA SER A 56 -8.43 4.71 11.48
C SER A 56 -7.83 5.10 10.13
N LYS A 57 -6.83 6.00 10.11
CA LYS A 57 -6.13 6.43 8.88
C LYS A 57 -5.03 5.45 8.45
N ARG A 58 -4.41 4.77 9.41
CA ARG A 58 -3.36 3.75 9.18
C ARG A 58 -3.92 2.47 8.57
N ARG A 59 -5.24 2.22 8.64
CA ARG A 59 -5.87 1.14 7.87
C ARG A 59 -5.72 1.45 6.38
N ALA A 60 -4.54 1.18 5.83
CA ALA A 60 -4.46 0.65 4.50
C ALA A 60 -5.35 -0.60 4.53
N LYS A 61 -6.46 -0.51 3.80
CA LYS A 61 -7.12 -1.62 3.13
C LYS A 61 -6.11 -2.75 2.96
N GLU A 62 -6.43 -3.99 3.34
CA GLU A 62 -5.61 -5.13 2.90
C GLU A 62 -5.34 -4.92 1.40
N ASN A 63 -4.12 -4.54 1.06
CA ASN A 63 -3.74 -4.28 -0.33
C ASN A 63 -3.63 -5.61 -1.09
N LEU A 64 -3.65 -6.70 -0.33
CA LEU A 64 -3.80 -8.05 -0.82
C LEU A 64 -5.27 -8.22 -1.19
N GLN A 65 -5.52 -8.33 -2.49
CA GLN A 65 -6.75 -8.93 -2.98
C GLN A 65 -6.93 -10.30 -2.28
N PRO A 66 -8.17 -10.70 -1.93
CA PRO A 66 -8.39 -12.00 -1.32
C PRO A 66 -7.69 -13.08 -2.15
N LEU A 67 -6.76 -13.79 -1.53
CA LEU A 67 -5.97 -14.81 -2.19
C LEU A 67 -6.90 -15.96 -2.54
N ALA A 68 -6.86 -16.43 -3.79
CA ALA A 68 -7.60 -17.60 -4.21
C ALA A 68 -6.67 -18.80 -4.31
N ASP A 69 -7.15 -19.98 -3.91
CA ASP A 69 -6.46 -21.24 -4.12
C ASP A 69 -6.48 -21.64 -5.62
N GLY A 70 -5.83 -22.76 -5.95
CA GLY A 70 -5.84 -23.29 -7.32
C GLY A 70 -7.24 -23.67 -7.83
N GLY A 71 -8.23 -23.79 -6.94
CA GLY A 71 -9.64 -24.02 -7.25
C GLY A 71 -10.49 -22.76 -7.36
N GLY A 72 -9.91 -21.57 -7.17
CA GLY A 72 -10.61 -20.29 -7.22
C GLY A 72 -11.37 -19.92 -5.93
N ASN A 73 -11.22 -20.69 -4.85
CA ASN A 73 -11.85 -20.37 -3.57
C ASN A 73 -11.03 -19.34 -2.80
N THR A 74 -11.70 -18.42 -2.10
CA THR A 74 -11.02 -17.44 -1.26
C THR A 74 -10.41 -18.12 -0.03
N VAL A 75 -9.10 -17.95 0.13
CA VAL A 75 -8.32 -18.48 1.24
C VAL A 75 -8.43 -17.55 2.44
N THR A 76 -8.83 -18.09 3.58
CA THR A 76 -9.10 -17.30 4.80
C THR A 76 -8.08 -17.54 5.90
N LYS A 77 -7.59 -18.78 6.06
CA LYS A 77 -6.59 -19.15 7.07
C LYS A 77 -5.18 -18.76 6.62
N ASP A 78 -4.31 -18.47 7.58
CA ASP A 78 -2.96 -17.98 7.29
C ASP A 78 -2.03 -19.09 6.80
N GLU A 79 -2.22 -20.33 7.26
CA GLU A 79 -1.49 -21.51 6.79
C GLU A 79 -1.78 -21.77 5.30
N GLU A 80 -3.06 -21.77 4.94
CA GLU A 80 -3.51 -21.97 3.55
C GLU A 80 -2.97 -20.86 2.63
N LYS A 81 -2.89 -19.60 3.12
CA LYS A 81 -2.28 -18.50 2.35
C LYS A 81 -0.79 -18.73 2.11
N ALA A 82 -0.07 -19.22 3.12
CA ALA A 82 1.34 -19.53 3.01
C ALA A 82 1.59 -20.65 1.97
N GLU A 83 0.76 -21.68 1.96
CA GLU A 83 0.85 -22.77 0.98
C GLU A 83 0.62 -22.29 -0.45
N VAL A 84 -0.43 -21.51 -0.69
CA VAL A 84 -0.74 -20.97 -2.04
C VAL A 84 0.38 -20.08 -2.55
N LEU A 85 0.92 -19.20 -1.68
CA LEU A 85 2.07 -18.37 -2.04
C LEU A 85 3.32 -19.21 -2.30
N ASN A 86 3.61 -20.20 -1.46
CA ASN A 86 4.76 -21.08 -1.62
C ASN A 86 4.67 -21.87 -2.94
N ALA A 87 3.49 -22.40 -3.28
CA ALA A 87 3.25 -23.09 -4.55
C ALA A 87 3.43 -22.15 -5.75
N PHE A 88 2.96 -20.91 -5.67
CA PHE A 88 3.18 -19.90 -6.71
C PHE A 88 4.66 -19.58 -6.89
N PHE A 89 5.40 -19.32 -5.82
CA PHE A 89 6.84 -19.07 -5.89
C PHE A 89 7.58 -20.27 -6.47
N ALA A 90 7.32 -21.48 -5.97
CA ALA A 90 7.91 -22.70 -6.50
C ALA A 90 7.60 -22.88 -8.00
N SER A 91 6.38 -22.56 -8.45
CA SER A 91 6.01 -22.60 -9.87
C SER A 91 6.86 -21.64 -10.71
N VAL A 92 7.09 -20.41 -10.25
CA VAL A 92 7.93 -19.42 -10.97
C VAL A 92 9.36 -19.93 -11.17
N PHE A 93 9.91 -20.64 -10.19
CA PHE A 93 11.27 -21.20 -10.27
C PHE A 93 11.33 -22.55 -11.00
N ASN A 94 10.25 -23.33 -10.96
CA ASN A 94 10.20 -24.66 -11.56
C ASN A 94 9.56 -24.68 -12.96
N SER A 95 9.02 -23.56 -13.46
CA SER A 95 8.35 -23.49 -14.77
C SER A 95 9.29 -23.70 -15.96
N ARG A 96 10.60 -23.88 -15.72
CA ARG A 96 11.61 -24.04 -16.76
C ARG A 96 12.77 -24.95 -16.35
N ALA A 97 12.46 -26.21 -16.06
CA ALA A 97 13.43 -27.29 -16.35
C ALA A 97 13.83 -27.35 -17.84
N ASN A 98 13.18 -26.57 -18.72
CA ASN A 98 13.49 -26.44 -20.14
C ASN A 98 14.09 -25.07 -20.53
N ARG A 99 14.71 -24.30 -19.62
CA ARG A 99 15.67 -23.26 -20.03
C ARG A 99 17.08 -23.71 -19.66
N SER A 100 17.62 -24.56 -20.53
CA SER A 100 19.03 -24.93 -20.68
C SER A 100 19.90 -24.81 -19.42
N LEU A 101 20.12 -25.96 -18.77
CA LEU A 101 21.29 -26.33 -17.97
C LEU A 101 22.37 -25.24 -17.85
N GLY A 102 22.54 -24.72 -16.63
CA GLY A 102 23.62 -23.81 -16.29
C GLY A 102 23.79 -23.66 -14.79
N THR A 103 24.60 -24.56 -14.23
CA THR A 103 25.26 -24.47 -12.92
C THR A 103 24.42 -24.87 -11.69
N GLN A 104 24.69 -26.08 -11.22
CA GLN A 104 24.31 -26.62 -9.91
C GLN A 104 24.81 -25.69 -8.78
N PRO A 105 24.04 -25.46 -7.70
CA PRO A 105 24.56 -24.77 -6.53
C PRO A 105 25.54 -25.67 -5.73
N PRO A 106 26.58 -25.10 -5.10
CA PRO A 106 27.53 -25.88 -4.31
C PRO A 106 26.82 -26.54 -3.11
N GLU A 107 27.10 -27.81 -2.94
CA GLU A 107 26.68 -28.64 -1.82
C GLU A 107 27.15 -28.02 -0.50
N LEU A 108 26.24 -27.90 0.47
CA LEU A 108 26.58 -27.46 1.82
C LEU A 108 27.29 -28.61 2.52
N GLU A 109 28.62 -28.54 2.59
CA GLU A 109 29.39 -29.43 3.46
C GLU A 109 29.05 -29.10 4.93
N ASP A 110 28.43 -30.06 5.63
CA ASP A 110 28.36 -30.09 7.08
C ASP A 110 29.78 -30.21 7.63
N ARG A 111 30.32 -29.09 8.13
CA ARG A 111 31.59 -29.10 8.85
C ARG A 111 31.33 -29.52 10.29
N ASP A 112 31.54 -30.81 10.52
CA ASP A 112 31.71 -31.40 11.84
C ASP A 112 32.91 -30.73 12.54
N GLY A 113 32.67 -30.21 13.74
CA GLY A 113 33.59 -29.31 14.41
C GLY A 113 33.29 -29.20 15.89
N ASP A 114 33.28 -30.34 16.59
CA ASP A 114 33.33 -30.36 18.05
C ASP A 114 34.69 -30.90 18.52
N GLN A 115 35.58 -29.98 18.90
CA GLN A 115 36.67 -30.24 19.82
C GLN A 115 36.71 -29.11 20.85
N ASN A 116 37.00 -29.51 22.10
CA ASN A 116 37.32 -28.78 23.34
C ASN A 116 36.21 -28.95 24.39
N GLY A 117 36.31 -29.73 25.47
CA GLY A 117 37.46 -30.05 26.32
C GLY A 117 37.32 -29.35 27.68
N ALA A 118 36.92 -30.08 28.74
CA ALA A 118 37.19 -29.74 30.16
C ALA A 118 36.64 -30.83 31.11
N THR A 119 37.52 -31.66 31.69
CA THR A 119 37.92 -31.61 33.12
C THR A 119 39.12 -32.54 33.30
#